data_AF-A0A2S2C4D6-F1
#
_entry.id   AF-A0A2S2C4D6-F1
#
_cell.length_a   1.000
_cell.length_b   1.000
_cell.length_c   1.000
_cell.angle_alpha   90.00
_cell.angle_beta   90.00
_cell.angle_gamma   90.00
#
_symmetry.space_group_name_H-M   'P 1'
#
loop_
_entity.id
_entity.type
_entity.pdbx_description
1 polymer ?
#
loop_
_entity_poly.entity_id
_entity_poly.type
_entity_poly.pdbx_seq_one_letter_code
_entity_poly.pdbx_strand_id
1 'polypeptide(L)'
;MLSKCPEDGAVIWPPRPFCPRHMTGEVRWQEASGRGVVHSYTTVHRGEGAFAKTSPYVLAYVELDEGPRVLTNLLNADGGSATDVEIGQRVTAEFDTVGEGAPVLRFKSDP
;
A
#
# COMPACT_ATOMS: atom_id res chain seq x y z
N MET A 1 -7.12 2.12 -8.32
CA MET A 1 -6.68 2.72 -9.60
C MET A 1 -5.27 3.26 -9.46
N LEU A 2 -4.42 3.07 -10.47
CA LEU A 2 -3.07 3.63 -10.60
C LEU A 2 -2.99 4.48 -11.87
N SER A 3 -2.08 5.44 -11.91
CA SER A 3 -1.79 6.19 -13.14
C SER A 3 -0.69 5.48 -13.92
N LYS A 4 -0.81 5.40 -15.25
CA LYS A 4 0.19 4.84 -16.15
C LYS A 4 0.50 5.83 -17.27
N CYS A 5 1.78 6.03 -17.56
CA CYS A 5 2.20 6.79 -18.73
C CYS A 5 2.05 5.92 -19.99
N PRO A 6 1.37 6.41 -21.06
CA PRO A 6 1.20 5.67 -22.29
C PRO A 6 2.48 5.63 -23.15
N GLU A 7 3.44 6.51 -22.89
CA GLU A 7 4.68 6.62 -23.70
C GLU A 7 5.74 5.60 -23.29
N ASP A 8 6.03 5.47 -21.99
CA ASP A 8 7.06 4.56 -21.45
C ASP A 8 6.48 3.40 -20.64
N GLY A 9 5.16 3.37 -20.43
CA GLY A 9 4.48 2.35 -19.64
C GLY A 9 4.68 2.47 -18.13
N ALA A 10 5.37 3.51 -17.63
CA ALA A 10 5.66 3.68 -16.21
C ALA A 10 4.37 3.80 -15.40
N VAL A 11 4.28 3.02 -14.32
CA VAL A 11 3.17 3.07 -13.37
C VAL A 11 3.55 3.99 -12.21
N ILE A 12 2.66 4.92 -11.88
CA ILE A 12 2.96 6.09 -11.07
C ILE A 12 2.11 6.06 -9.80
N TRP A 13 2.80 6.09 -8.66
CA TRP A 13 2.23 6.30 -7.35
C TRP A 13 3.11 7.27 -6.54
N PRO A 14 2.53 8.24 -5.80
CA PRO A 14 1.10 8.60 -5.80
C PRO A 14 0.64 9.17 -7.15
N PRO A 15 -0.67 9.14 -7.47
CA PRO A 15 -1.19 9.63 -8.76
C PRO A 15 -0.79 11.09 -9.00
N ARG A 16 -0.40 11.40 -10.25
CA ARG A 16 0.02 12.73 -10.72
C ARG A 16 -0.73 13.06 -12.01
N PRO A 17 -0.92 14.34 -12.37
CA PRO A 17 -1.55 14.70 -13.65
C PRO A 17 -0.64 14.55 -14.88
N PHE A 18 0.66 14.27 -14.69
CA PHE A 18 1.66 14.09 -15.76
C PHE A 18 2.68 13.01 -15.40
N CYS A 19 3.44 12.52 -16.38
CA CYS A 19 4.49 11.53 -16.14
C CYS A 19 5.72 12.18 -15.48
N PRO A 20 6.16 11.75 -14.28
CA PRO A 20 7.32 12.34 -13.61
C PRO A 20 8.66 11.98 -14.27
N ARG A 21 8.69 11.04 -15.22
CA ARG A 21 9.88 10.65 -15.97
C ARG A 21 10.16 11.60 -17.14
N HIS A 22 9.10 12.00 -17.85
CA HIS A 22 9.19 12.94 -18.98
C HIS A 22 8.89 14.40 -18.57
N MET A 23 8.34 14.62 -17.37
CA MET A 23 7.88 15.93 -16.87
C MET A 23 6.79 16.57 -17.74
N THR A 24 6.14 15.77 -18.58
CA THR A 24 5.09 16.15 -19.52
C THR A 24 4.19 14.94 -19.80
N GLY A 25 3.25 15.09 -20.72
CA GLY A 25 2.44 13.99 -21.25
C GLY A 25 1.22 13.64 -20.41
N GLU A 26 0.24 13.03 -21.08
CA GLU A 26 -0.97 12.49 -20.46
C GLU A 26 -0.61 11.25 -19.62
N VAL A 27 -1.30 11.06 -18.50
CA VAL A 27 -1.34 9.76 -17.82
C VAL A 27 -2.76 9.20 -17.88
N ARG A 28 -2.87 7.88 -17.99
CA ARG A 28 -4.16 7.19 -18.03
C ARG A 28 -4.35 6.37 -16.77
N TRP A 29 -5.60 6.28 -16.34
CA TRP A 29 -5.97 5.41 -15.24
C TRP A 29 -5.93 3.95 -15.70
N GLN A 30 -5.32 3.10 -14.87
CA GLN A 30 -5.42 1.66 -14.97
C GLN A 30 -5.90 1.08 -13.64
N GLU A 31 -6.57 -0.06 -13.71
CA GLU A 31 -6.90 -0.82 -12.51
C GLU A 31 -5.63 -1.41 -11.89
N ALA A 32 -5.57 -1.43 -10.57
CA ALA A 32 -4.48 -2.07 -9.84
C ALA A 32 -4.94 -3.49 -9.50
N SER A 33 -4.06 -4.48 -9.64
CA SER A 33 -4.35 -5.85 -9.22
C SER A 33 -4.62 -5.97 -7.72
N GLY A 34 -4.12 -5.02 -6.93
CA GLY A 34 -4.18 -5.04 -5.48
C GLY A 34 -3.14 -5.98 -4.85
N ARG A 35 -2.25 -6.59 -5.64
CA ARG A 35 -1.23 -7.51 -5.12
C ARG A 35 0.14 -6.85 -5.03
N GLY A 36 0.96 -7.35 -4.11
CA GLY A 36 2.34 -6.91 -3.99
C GLY A 36 3.17 -7.79 -3.07
N VAL A 37 4.34 -7.28 -2.73
CA VAL A 37 5.27 -7.87 -1.74
C VAL A 37 5.70 -6.84 -0.72
N VAL A 38 5.94 -7.28 0.51
CA VAL A 38 6.55 -6.44 1.55
C VAL A 38 7.98 -6.09 1.14
N HIS A 39 8.22 -4.82 0.82
CA HIS A 39 9.55 -4.33 0.44
C HIS A 39 10.40 -4.01 1.68
N SER A 40 9.80 -3.34 2.66
CA SER A 40 10.41 -3.05 3.96
C SER A 40 9.32 -2.73 4.98
N TYR A 41 9.61 -2.90 6.26
CA TYR A 41 8.64 -2.63 7.32
C TYR A 41 9.28 -2.20 8.64
N THR A 42 8.45 -1.65 9.53
CA THR A 42 8.78 -1.38 10.93
C THR A 42 7.57 -1.68 11.81
N THR A 43 7.82 -2.01 13.07
CA THR A 43 6.77 -2.20 14.08
C THR A 43 6.57 -0.92 14.87
N VAL A 44 5.36 -0.35 14.77
CA VAL A 44 4.95 0.78 15.58
C VAL A 44 4.39 0.24 16.89
N HIS A 45 5.19 0.34 17.96
CA HIS A 45 4.82 -0.13 19.29
C HIS A 45 3.81 0.77 20.02
N ARG A 46 3.76 2.06 19.66
CA ARG A 46 2.84 3.05 20.24
C ARG A 46 2.29 3.94 19.14
N GLY A 47 1.09 3.61 18.68
CA GLY A 47 0.29 4.44 17.79
C GLY A 47 -0.36 5.61 18.52
N GLU A 48 -0.78 6.61 17.74
CA GLU A 48 -1.51 7.79 18.21
C GLU A 48 -2.72 8.06 17.32
N GLY A 49 -3.60 8.96 17.75
CA GLY A 49 -4.80 9.34 17.00
C GLY A 49 -5.69 8.12 16.68
N ALA A 50 -6.12 8.01 15.42
CA ALA A 50 -6.97 6.91 14.95
C ALA A 50 -6.35 5.52 15.17
N PHE A 51 -5.01 5.42 15.16
CA PHE A 51 -4.28 4.16 15.29
C PHE A 51 -3.89 3.80 16.73
N ALA A 52 -4.30 4.59 17.73
CA ALA A 52 -3.92 4.36 19.13
C ALA A 52 -4.32 2.96 19.63
N LYS A 53 -5.53 2.49 19.25
CA LYS A 53 -6.08 1.18 19.63
C LYS A 53 -5.55 0.00 18.80
N THR A 54 -4.70 0.28 17.80
CA THR A 54 -4.20 -0.71 16.83
C THR A 54 -2.79 -1.18 17.19
N SER A 55 -2.19 -0.59 18.23
CA SER A 55 -0.82 -0.88 18.68
C SER A 55 -0.72 -2.26 19.35
N PRO A 56 0.37 -3.03 19.09
CA PRO A 56 1.38 -2.78 18.07
C PRO A 56 0.86 -3.10 16.66
N TYR A 57 1.37 -2.39 15.65
CA TYR A 57 1.06 -2.70 14.24
C TYR A 57 2.27 -2.51 13.34
N VAL A 58 2.27 -3.20 12.20
CA VAL A 58 3.29 -3.05 11.18
C VAL A 58 2.94 -1.90 10.22
N LEU A 59 3.91 -1.00 10.00
CA LEU A 59 3.94 -0.01 8.93
C LEU A 59 4.93 -0.50 7.87
N ALA A 60 4.50 -0.59 6.62
CA ALA A 60 5.29 -1.21 5.55
C ALA A 60 5.25 -0.40 4.26
N TYR A 61 6.33 -0.48 3.50
CA TYR A 61 6.29 -0.26 2.06
C TYR A 61 5.96 -1.57 1.37
N VAL A 62 4.85 -1.58 0.62
CA VAL A 62 4.49 -2.69 -0.27
C VAL A 62 4.85 -2.29 -1.69
N GLU A 63 5.67 -3.10 -2.36
CA GLU A 63 5.92 -2.98 -3.79
C GLU A 63 4.82 -3.75 -4.53
N LEU A 64 3.99 -3.02 -5.28
CA LEU A 64 2.89 -3.61 -6.04
C LEU A 64 3.44 -4.41 -7.22
N ASP A 65 2.69 -5.40 -7.71
CA ASP A 65 3.05 -6.18 -8.90
C ASP A 65 3.25 -5.28 -10.14
N GLU A 66 2.60 -4.11 -10.18
CA GLU A 66 2.78 -3.11 -11.24
C GLU A 66 4.05 -2.25 -11.10
N GLY A 67 4.82 -2.42 -10.01
CA GLY A 67 6.10 -1.76 -9.76
C GLY A 67 6.16 -0.65 -8.70
N PRO A 68 5.15 0.22 -8.49
CA PRO A 68 5.29 1.31 -7.53
C PRO A 68 5.19 0.82 -6.08
N ARG A 69 5.71 1.63 -5.15
CA ARG A 69 5.67 1.35 -3.71
C ARG A 69 4.65 2.20 -2.99
N VAL A 70 3.87 1.58 -2.11
CA VAL A 70 2.84 2.23 -1.29
C VAL A 70 3.18 2.08 0.18
N LEU A 71 3.12 3.18 0.94
CA LEU A 71 3.22 3.15 2.39
C LEU A 71 1.85 2.80 2.98
N THR A 72 1.80 1.78 3.83
CA THR A 72 0.54 1.20 4.33
C THR A 72 0.76 0.44 5.64
N ASN A 73 -0.31 -0.08 6.23
CA ASN A 73 -0.26 -0.99 7.36
C ASN A 73 -0.62 -2.41 6.94
N LEU A 74 0.02 -3.38 7.60
CA LEU A 74 -0.26 -4.79 7.36
C LEU A 74 -1.29 -5.35 8.34
N LEU A 75 -2.03 -6.32 7.85
CA LEU A 75 -3.05 -7.10 8.54
C LEU A 75 -2.69 -8.58 8.47
N ASN A 76 -3.04 -9.33 9.51
CA ASN A 76 -3.05 -10.78 9.49
C ASN A 76 -4.24 -11.27 8.64
N ALA A 77 -4.23 -12.57 8.31
CA ALA A 77 -5.32 -13.20 7.56
C ALA A 77 -6.69 -13.07 8.25
N ASP A 78 -6.73 -12.98 9.59
CA ASP A 78 -7.94 -12.78 10.39
C ASP A 78 -8.39 -11.31 10.50
N GLY A 79 -7.65 -10.36 9.91
CA GLY A 79 -7.94 -8.93 9.99
C GLY A 79 -7.38 -8.22 11.22
N GLY A 80 -6.65 -8.89 12.09
CA GLY A 80 -5.89 -8.25 13.17
C GLY A 80 -4.64 -7.51 12.66
N SER A 81 -4.07 -6.64 13.50
CA SER A 81 -2.76 -6.02 13.21
C SER A 81 -1.69 -7.10 13.03
N ALA A 82 -0.97 -7.06 11.91
CA ALA A 82 0.16 -7.95 11.72
C ALA A 82 1.30 -7.59 12.66
N THR A 83 1.94 -8.62 13.21
CA THR A 83 3.14 -8.53 14.05
C THR A 83 4.24 -9.51 13.63
N ASP A 84 3.90 -10.51 12.83
CA ASP A 84 4.81 -11.48 12.24
C ASP A 84 4.81 -11.27 10.72
N VAL A 85 5.85 -10.60 10.21
CA VAL A 85 5.95 -10.13 8.83
C VAL A 85 7.37 -10.34 8.34
N GLU A 86 7.52 -10.77 7.10
CA GLU A 86 8.82 -10.94 6.44
C GLU A 86 8.94 -10.07 5.19
N ILE A 87 10.16 -9.62 4.87
CA ILE A 87 10.45 -8.97 3.59
C ILE A 87 10.29 -10.01 2.47
N GLY A 88 9.60 -9.64 1.40
CA GLY A 88 9.28 -10.51 0.28
C GLY A 88 7.96 -11.27 0.43
N GLN A 89 7.31 -11.19 1.58
CA GLN A 89 6.01 -11.81 1.82
C GLN A 89 4.94 -11.24 0.89
N ARG A 90 4.09 -12.14 0.34
CA ARG A 90 2.99 -11.80 -0.56
C ARG A 90 1.81 -11.23 0.22
N VAL A 91 1.23 -10.17 -0.35
CA VAL A 91 0.13 -9.46 0.28
C VAL A 91 -0.91 -8.99 -0.74
N THR A 92 -2.16 -8.92 -0.29
CA THR A 92 -3.30 -8.44 -1.07
C THR A 92 -3.96 -7.24 -0.40
N ALA A 93 -4.34 -6.24 -1.20
CA ALA A 93 -4.94 -4.99 -0.77
C ALA A 93 -6.32 -5.21 -0.14
N GLU A 94 -6.58 -4.48 0.94
CA GLU A 94 -7.87 -4.40 1.61
C GLU A 94 -8.15 -2.97 2.05
N PHE A 95 -9.39 -2.54 1.94
CA PHE A 95 -9.83 -1.27 2.53
C PHE A 95 -10.46 -1.55 3.89
N ASP A 96 -9.85 -1.00 4.93
CA ASP A 96 -10.21 -1.21 6.33
C ASP A 96 -10.46 0.14 7.03
N THR A 97 -11.38 0.17 7.98
CA THR A 97 -11.71 1.39 8.72
C THR A 97 -10.97 1.40 10.04
N VAL A 98 -10.07 2.38 10.20
CA VAL A 98 -9.34 2.58 11.46
C VAL A 98 -9.92 3.77 12.22
N GLY A 99 -10.44 3.52 13.41
CA GLY A 99 -11.16 4.53 14.20
C GLY A 99 -12.51 4.89 13.58
N GLU A 100 -12.86 6.17 13.58
CA GLU A 100 -14.11 6.69 13.00
C GLU A 100 -13.89 7.38 11.63
N GLY A 101 -12.73 7.15 11.01
CA GLY A 101 -12.33 7.79 9.75
C GLY A 101 -12.87 7.10 8.49
N ALA A 102 -12.49 7.64 7.33
CA ALA A 102 -12.70 6.96 6.06
C ALA A 102 -11.84 5.68 5.97
N PRO A 103 -12.27 4.67 5.18
CA PRO A 103 -11.46 3.48 4.95
C PRO A 103 -10.07 3.85 4.41
N VAL A 104 -9.05 3.20 4.98
CA VAL A 104 -7.66 3.33 4.56
C VAL A 104 -7.24 2.08 3.80
N LEU A 105 -6.35 2.27 2.83
CA LEU A 105 -5.73 1.16 2.12
C LEU A 105 -4.74 0.45 3.06
N ARG A 106 -5.01 -0.83 3.33
CA ARG A 106 -4.17 -1.77 4.06
C ARG A 106 -3.89 -2.99 3.20
N PHE A 107 -3.04 -3.87 3.69
CA PHE A 107 -2.70 -5.11 3.00
C PHE A 107 -2.74 -6.29 3.96
N LYS A 108 -3.38 -7.38 3.56
CA LYS A 108 -3.38 -8.65 4.28
C LYS A 108 -2.29 -9.56 3.73
N SER A 109 -1.67 -10.29 4.64
CA SER A 109 -0.82 -11.43 4.29
C SER A 109 -1.64 -12.46 3.52
N ASP A 110 -1.11 -12.92 2.38
CA ASP A 110 -1.72 -14.04 1.67
C ASP A 110 -1.57 -15.33 2.52
N PRO A 111 -2.50 -16.30 2.43
CA PRO A 111 -2.42 -17.58 3.14
C PRO A 111 -1.22 -18.45 2.76
#